data_AF-A0A349XU42-F1
#
_entry.id   AF-A0A349XU42-F1
#
_cell.length_a   1.000
_cell.length_b   1.000
_cell.length_c   1.000
_cell.angle_alpha   90.00
_cell.angle_beta   90.00
_cell.angle_gamma   90.00
#
_symmetry.space_group_name_H-M   'P 1'
#
loop_
_entity.id
_entity.type
_entity.pdbx_description
1 polymer ?
#
loop_
_entity_poly.entity_id
_entity_poly.type
_entity_poly.pdbx_seq_one_letter_code
_entity_poly.pdbx_strand_id
1 'polypeptide(L)' 'GMVFQKPNPFPKSIYENISYGPRIHGLARNKADMDQIVEQSLQKAGLWNEVKDRL' A
#
# COMPACT_ATOMS: atom_id res chain seq x y z
N GLY A 1 -9.38 -5.05 9.61
CA GLY A 1 -9.28 -3.72 8.97
C GLY A 1 -10.68 -3.21 8.65
N MET A 2 -10.86 -1.90 8.58
CA MET A 2 -12.12 -1.26 8.17
C MET A 2 -12.22 -1.23 6.64
N VAL A 3 -13.37 -1.60 6.07
CA VAL A 3 -13.64 -1.58 4.61
C VAL A 3 -14.93 -0.80 4.36
N PHE A 4 -14.94 0.09 3.36
CA PHE A 4 -16.10 0.89 3.00
C PHE A 4 -16.92 0.20 1.90
N GLN A 5 -18.26 0.25 1.96
CA GLN A 5 -19.14 -0.29 0.91
C GLN A 5 -19.07 0.49 -0.42
N LYS A 6 -18.69 1.78 -0.38
CA LYS A 6 -18.46 2.63 -1.56
C LYS A 6 -17.00 3.11 -1.56
N PRO A 7 -16.37 3.28 -2.74
CA PRO A 7 -15.00 3.80 -2.81
C PRO A 7 -14.91 5.19 -2.16
N ASN A 8 -13.96 5.37 -1.24
CA ASN A 8 -13.61 6.67 -0.69
C ASN A 8 -12.22 7.06 -1.25
N PRO A 9 -12.16 7.79 -2.38
CA PRO A 9 -10.90 8.17 -2.99
C PRO A 9 -10.20 9.20 -2.09
N PHE A 10 -9.11 8.78 -1.46
CA PHE A 10 -8.23 9.70 -0.73
C PHE A 10 -7.27 10.38 -1.72
N PRO A 11 -6.90 11.66 -1.51
CA PRO A 11 -5.87 12.34 -2.30
C PRO A 11 -4.47 11.86 -1.90
N LYS A 12 -4.24 10.54 -1.95
CA LYS A 12 -2.99 9.87 -1.62
C LYS A 12 -2.59 8.97 -2.78
N SER A 13 -1.29 8.80 -3.00
CA SER A 13 -0.84 7.78 -3.95
C SER A 13 -1.18 6.38 -3.47
N ILE A 14 -1.14 5.39 -4.37
CA ILE A 14 -1.35 3.98 -4.01
C ILE A 14 -0.30 3.55 -2.96
N TYR A 15 0.94 3.99 -3.13
CA TYR A 15 2.02 3.75 -2.18
C TYR A 15 1.72 4.35 -0.80
N GLU A 16 1.31 5.63 -0.74
CA GLU A 16 1.00 6.31 0.52
C GLU A 16 -0.20 5.71 1.25
N ASN A 17 -1.17 5.18 0.49
CA ASN A 17 -2.34 4.50 1.06
C ASN A 17 -1.93 3.18 1.74
N ILE A 18 -1.11 2.38 1.07
CA ILE A 18 -0.69 1.05 1.55
C ILE A 18 0.34 1.17 2.68
N SER A 19 1.34 2.06 2.53
CA SER A 19 2.41 2.27 3.52
C SER A 19 1.91 2.86 4.83
N TYR A 20 0.72 3.48 4.85
CA TYR A 20 0.16 4.09 6.06
C TYR A 20 0.04 3.11 7.23
N GLY A 21 -0.51 1.91 6.99
CA GLY A 21 -0.67 0.87 8.01
C GLY A 21 0.68 0.41 8.58
N PRO A 22 1.60 -0.10 7.75
CA PRO A 22 2.94 -0.50 8.18
C PRO A 22 3.71 0.60 8.91
N ARG A 23 3.55 1.87 8.48
CA ARG A 23 4.21 3.02 9.12
C ARG A 23 3.71 3.27 10.54
N ILE A 24 2.39 3.31 10.75
CA ILE A 24 1.83 3.56 12.10
C ILE A 24 2.07 2.39 13.07
N HIS A 25 2.27 1.18 12.53
CA HIS A 25 2.56 -0.02 13.31
C HIS A 25 4.07 -0.32 13.44
N GLY A 26 4.95 0.52 12.90
CA GLY A 26 6.40 0.33 12.99
C GLY A 26 6.92 -0.95 12.33
N LEU A 27 6.26 -1.43 11.27
CA LEU A 27 6.56 -2.72 10.63
C LEU A 27 7.74 -2.66 9.64
N ALA A 28 8.17 -1.46 9.24
CA ALA A 28 9.31 -1.24 8.35
C ALA A 28 10.37 -0.43 9.08
N ARG A 29 11.64 -0.86 9.00
CA ARG A 29 12.77 -0.16 9.66
C ARG A 29 13.41 0.88 8.75
N ASN A 30 13.28 0.70 7.44
CA ASN A 30 13.83 1.58 6.43
C ASN A 30 12.92 1.61 5.19
N LYS A 31 13.29 2.40 4.18
CA LYS A 31 12.52 2.53 2.94
C LYS A 31 12.45 1.23 2.13
N ALA A 32 13.53 0.47 2.03
CA ALA A 32 13.54 -0.79 1.28
C ALA A 32 12.59 -1.82 1.89
N ASP A 33 12.53 -1.90 3.23
CA ASP A 33 11.56 -2.74 3.93
C ASP A 33 10.11 -2.32 3.59
N MET A 34 9.85 -1.02 3.54
CA MET A 34 8.53 -0.48 3.19
C MET A 34 8.15 -0.81 1.75
N ASP A 35 9.09 -0.64 0.81
CA ASP A 35 8.88 -0.93 -0.62
C ASP A 35 8.54 -2.42 -0.81
N GLN A 36 9.25 -3.32 -0.12
CA GLN A 36 8.97 -4.75 -0.15
C GLN A 36 7.57 -5.07 0.41
N ILE A 37 7.16 -4.43 1.50
CA ILE A 37 5.82 -4.63 2.07
C ILE A 37 4.74 -4.17 1.08
N VAL A 38 4.92 -3.00 0.46
CA VAL A 38 3.96 -2.46 -0.52
C VAL A 38 3.85 -3.38 -1.73
N GLU A 39 4.97 -3.83 -2.29
CA GLU A 39 4.99 -4.77 -3.41
C GLU A 39 4.30 -6.09 -3.06
N GLN A 40 4.64 -6.70 -1.92
CA GLN A 40 4.01 -7.94 -1.47
C GLN A 40 2.51 -7.78 -1.24
N SER A 41 2.06 -6.66 -0.70
CA SER A 41 0.64 -6.34 -0.54
C SER A 41 -0.08 -6.26 -1.89
N LEU A 42 0.52 -5.59 -2.87
CA LEU A 42 -0.03 -5.47 -4.22
C LEU A 42 -0.06 -6.79 -4.98
N GLN A 43 0.97 -7.63 -4.84
CA GLN A 43 1.01 -8.96 -5.42
C GLN A 43 -0.07 -9.87 -4.82
N LYS A 44 -0.24 -9.87 -3.49
CA LYS A 44 -1.30 -10.64 -2.81
C LYS A 44 -2.70 -10.17 -3.17
N ALA A 45 -2.87 -8.89 -3.48
CA ALA A 45 -4.12 -8.31 -3.97
C ALA A 45 -4.34 -8.54 -5.47
N GLY A 46 -3.35 -9.08 -6.20
CA GLY A 46 -3.42 -9.27 -7.66
C GLY A 46 -3.28 -7.97 -8.48
N LEU A 47 -2.92 -6.85 -7.85
CA LEU A 47 -2.93 -5.52 -8.47
C LEU A 47 -1.57 -5.07 -9.00
N TRP A 48 -0.48 -5.77 -8.67
CA TRP A 48 0.89 -5.35 -8.97
C TRP A 48 1.11 -4.95 -10.44
N ASN A 49 0.69 -5.79 -11.38
CA ASN A 49 0.93 -5.56 -12.81
C ASN A 49 0.17 -4.35 -13.36
N GLU A 50 -0.93 -3.94 -12.72
CA GLU A 50 -1.77 -2.83 -13.17
C GLU A 50 -1.28 -1.48 -12.65
N VAL A 51 -0.62 -1.48 -11.48
CA VAL A 51 -0.33 -0.24 -10.75
C VAL A 51 1.15 0.06 -10.60
N LYS A 52 2.05 -0.89 -10.84
CA LYS A 52 3.51 -0.74 -10.62
C LYS A 52 4.10 0.51 -11.28
N ASP A 53 3.62 0.88 -12.47
CA ASP A 53 4.12 2.01 -13.25
C ASP A 53 3.53 3.37 -12.79
N ARG A 54 2.65 3.34 -11.78
CA ARG A 54 1.90 4.50 -11.24
C ARG A 54 2.10 4.69 -9.73
N LEU A 55 3.06 3.98 -9.12
CA LEU A 55 3.35 4.03 -7.68
C LEU A 55 4.10 5.30 -7.26
#